data_AF-A0A382K7P1-F1
#
_entry.id   AF-A0A382K7P1-F1
#
_cell.length_a   1.000
_cell.length_b   1.000
_cell.length_c   1.000
_cell.angle_alpha   90.00
_cell.angle_beta   90.00
_cell.angle_gamma   90.00
#
_symmetry.space_group_name_H-M   'P 1'
#
loop_
_entity.id
_entity.type
_entity.pdbx_description
1 polymer ?
#
loop_
_entity_poly.entity_id
_entity_poly.type
_entity_poly.pdbx_seq_one_letter_code
_entity_poly.pdbx_strand_id
1 'polypeptide(L)'
;MENFQRWPELSSNALHGLAGDFVKTIEPETESDNAALLTQFLITFGNVIGRCPHFIAEADKHFTIGNVCLVGETAKGKKGSSLGHVQRVFQRVDEDWTKNCVHSGLSSGEGLIWCVRDEITKIEPIKKNGLVVDYQEVAIDQGVHDKRALVVESEFASVLRVMARDGNTLSAIIRNAWDGKNLKTMTKNSPAKATEPHISIIGHITRNELLRYLDNTECGNGFAN
;
A
#
# COMPACT_ATOMS: atom_id res chain seq x y z
N MET A 1 -18.18 -7.93 36.56
CA MET A 1 -18.95 -8.25 35.33
C MET A 1 -18.14 -7.70 34.18
N GLU A 2 -17.52 -8.57 33.38
CA GLU A 2 -16.79 -8.15 32.18
C GLU A 2 -17.77 -7.44 31.24
N ASN A 3 -17.45 -6.20 30.89
CA ASN A 3 -18.17 -5.45 29.86
C ASN A 3 -17.90 -6.16 28.53
N PHE A 4 -18.77 -7.10 28.13
CA PHE A 4 -18.79 -7.61 26.76
C PHE A 4 -19.22 -6.46 25.86
N GLN A 5 -18.25 -5.65 25.44
CA GLN A 5 -18.45 -4.68 24.37
C GLN A 5 -18.83 -5.48 23.12
N ARG A 6 -20.09 -5.36 22.69
CA ARG A 6 -20.61 -6.06 21.51
C ARG A 6 -19.69 -5.76 20.33
N TRP A 7 -19.25 -6.81 19.63
CA TRP A 7 -18.41 -6.66 18.45
C TRP A 7 -19.15 -5.77 17.43
N PRO A 8 -18.48 -4.78 16.81
CA PRO A 8 -19.14 -3.91 15.86
C PRO A 8 -19.63 -4.71 14.65
N GLU A 9 -20.90 -4.55 14.30
CA GLU A 9 -21.51 -5.16 13.11
C GLU A 9 -21.61 -4.12 11.99
N LEU A 10 -21.24 -4.51 10.77
CA LEU A 10 -21.36 -3.63 9.61
C LEU A 10 -22.84 -3.40 9.26
N SER A 11 -23.27 -2.15 9.23
CA SER A 11 -24.63 -1.81 8.80
C SER A 11 -24.84 -2.19 7.33
N SER A 12 -26.01 -2.75 7.01
CA SER A 12 -26.42 -3.03 5.63
C SER A 12 -26.42 -1.79 4.73
N ASN A 13 -26.54 -0.59 5.30
CA ASN A 13 -26.42 0.69 4.57
C ASN A 13 -25.03 0.89 3.96
N ALA A 14 -23.99 0.26 4.50
CA ALA A 14 -22.65 0.29 3.92
C ALA A 14 -22.51 -0.59 2.67
N LEU A 15 -23.43 -1.55 2.45
CA LEU A 15 -23.39 -2.53 1.36
C LEU A 15 -24.15 -2.02 0.13
N HIS A 16 -23.54 -1.05 -0.57
CA HIS A 16 -24.07 -0.42 -1.78
C HIS A 16 -23.25 -0.74 -3.03
N GLY A 17 -23.94 -0.78 -4.18
CA GLY A 17 -23.33 -1.01 -5.49
C GLY A 17 -22.57 -2.33 -5.59
N LEU A 18 -21.61 -2.39 -6.52
CA LEU A 18 -20.83 -3.60 -6.80
C LEU A 18 -20.06 -4.12 -5.58
N ALA A 19 -19.56 -3.22 -4.72
CA ALA A 19 -18.86 -3.61 -3.50
C ALA A 19 -19.82 -4.29 -2.50
N GLY A 20 -21.03 -3.76 -2.34
CA GLY A 20 -22.07 -4.36 -1.52
C GLY A 20 -22.57 -5.70 -2.09
N ASP A 21 -22.76 -5.78 -3.40
CA ASP A 21 -23.21 -7.00 -4.08
C ASP A 21 -22.16 -8.11 -3.98
N PHE A 22 -20.87 -7.76 -4.10
CA PHE A 22 -19.76 -8.67 -3.83
C PHE A 22 -19.83 -9.28 -2.42
N VAL A 23 -20.00 -8.44 -1.39
CA VAL A 23 -20.09 -8.92 0.00
C VAL A 23 -21.30 -9.84 0.18
N LYS A 24 -22.49 -9.41 -0.24
CA LYS A 24 -23.73 -10.21 -0.12
C LYS A 24 -23.67 -11.55 -0.87
N THR A 25 -22.88 -11.61 -1.95
CA THR A 25 -22.69 -12.84 -2.71
C THR A 25 -21.79 -13.84 -1.99
N ILE A 26 -20.80 -13.35 -1.24
CA ILE A 26 -19.80 -14.19 -0.59
C ILE A 26 -20.18 -14.54 0.85
N GLU A 27 -20.85 -13.64 1.55
CA GLU A 27 -21.28 -13.78 2.96
C GLU A 27 -21.88 -15.16 3.29
N PRO A 28 -22.80 -15.76 2.49
CA PRO A 28 -23.40 -17.04 2.83
C PRO A 28 -22.41 -18.22 2.85
N GLU A 29 -21.29 -18.09 2.14
CA GLU A 29 -20.33 -19.16 1.86
C GLU A 29 -18.96 -18.93 2.53
N THR A 30 -18.83 -17.89 3.36
CA THR A 30 -17.57 -17.55 4.04
C THR A 30 -17.79 -17.28 5.51
N GLU A 31 -16.79 -17.61 6.33
CA GLU A 31 -16.76 -17.19 7.73
C GLU A 31 -16.08 -15.83 7.93
N SER A 32 -15.69 -15.18 6.83
CA SER A 32 -15.02 -13.89 6.84
C SER A 32 -15.96 -12.78 7.26
N ASP A 33 -15.42 -11.78 7.96
CA ASP A 33 -16.18 -10.61 8.39
C ASP A 33 -16.57 -9.72 7.19
N ASN A 34 -17.82 -9.25 7.15
CA ASN A 34 -18.34 -8.42 6.06
C ASN A 34 -17.60 -7.08 5.93
N ALA A 35 -17.16 -6.46 7.04
CA ALA A 35 -16.36 -5.24 7.00
C ALA A 35 -14.98 -5.52 6.43
N ALA A 36 -14.38 -6.68 6.75
CA ALA A 36 -13.12 -7.09 6.15
C ALA A 36 -13.24 -7.31 4.63
N LEU A 37 -14.31 -7.97 4.16
CA LEU A 37 -14.57 -8.14 2.72
C LEU A 37 -14.76 -6.78 2.03
N LEU A 38 -15.60 -5.91 2.58
CA LEU A 38 -15.92 -4.62 1.97
C LEU A 38 -14.69 -3.71 1.89
N THR A 39 -13.98 -3.52 3.00
CA THR A 39 -12.83 -2.60 3.05
C THR A 39 -11.71 -3.07 2.14
N GLN A 40 -11.35 -4.35 2.17
CA GLN A 40 -10.32 -4.88 1.27
C GLN A 40 -10.74 -4.80 -0.20
N PHE A 41 -12.02 -5.01 -0.52
CA PHE A 41 -12.54 -4.79 -1.87
C PHE A 41 -12.36 -3.34 -2.31
N LEU A 42 -12.75 -2.37 -1.48
CA LEU A 42 -12.65 -0.94 -1.81
C LEU A 42 -11.19 -0.49 -1.98
N ILE A 43 -10.29 -0.90 -1.08
CA ILE A 43 -8.85 -0.59 -1.19
C ILE A 43 -8.25 -1.23 -2.45
N THR A 44 -8.56 -2.49 -2.71
CA THR A 44 -8.05 -3.19 -3.90
C THR A 44 -8.59 -2.55 -5.17
N PHE A 45 -9.89 -2.26 -5.23
CA PHE A 45 -10.52 -1.57 -6.35
C PHE A 45 -9.86 -0.22 -6.63
N GLY A 46 -9.70 0.60 -5.59
CA GLY A 46 -9.06 1.91 -5.69
C GLY A 46 -7.63 1.84 -6.20
N ASN A 47 -6.89 0.78 -5.86
CA ASN A 47 -5.55 0.55 -6.38
C ASN A 47 -5.55 0.11 -7.85
N VAL A 48 -6.38 -0.87 -8.19
CA VAL A 48 -6.47 -1.47 -9.54
C VAL A 48 -6.80 -0.41 -10.60
N ILE A 49 -7.73 0.51 -10.31
CA ILE A 49 -8.15 1.53 -11.28
C ILE A 49 -7.12 2.67 -11.48
N GLY A 50 -6.04 2.68 -10.69
CA GLY A 50 -4.93 3.63 -10.84
C GLY A 50 -5.31 5.09 -10.59
N ARG A 51 -4.49 6.00 -11.12
CA ARG A 51 -4.60 7.46 -10.91
C ARG A 51 -5.54 8.19 -11.89
N CYS A 52 -6.43 7.48 -12.59
CA CYS A 52 -7.39 8.16 -13.46
C CYS A 52 -8.56 8.76 -12.64
N PRO A 53 -9.28 7.99 -11.82
CA PRO A 53 -10.35 8.53 -10.98
C PRO A 53 -9.78 9.37 -9.82
N HIS A 54 -10.26 10.59 -9.68
CA HIS A 54 -9.84 11.50 -8.62
C HIS A 54 -10.92 12.52 -8.29
N PHE A 55 -10.80 13.14 -7.11
CA PHE A 55 -11.52 14.34 -6.74
C PHE A 55 -10.54 15.44 -6.35
N ILE A 56 -11.01 16.68 -6.36
CA ILE A 56 -10.25 17.84 -5.90
C ILE A 56 -10.75 18.21 -4.52
N ALA A 57 -9.85 18.29 -3.54
CA ALA A 57 -10.12 18.92 -2.26
C ALA A 57 -9.14 20.08 -2.08
N GLU A 58 -9.68 21.29 -1.93
CA GLU A 58 -8.89 22.52 -1.95
C GLU A 58 -7.99 22.61 -3.20
N ALA A 59 -6.66 22.60 -3.03
CA ALA A 59 -5.68 22.65 -4.11
C ALA A 59 -5.14 21.26 -4.53
N ASP A 60 -5.53 20.20 -3.81
CA ASP A 60 -4.92 18.88 -3.93
C ASP A 60 -5.81 17.89 -4.71
N LYS A 61 -5.16 17.08 -5.53
CA LYS A 61 -5.79 15.94 -6.22
C LYS A 61 -5.74 14.71 -5.32
N HIS A 62 -6.91 14.24 -4.91
CA HIS A 62 -7.04 12.99 -4.17
C HIS A 62 -7.47 11.87 -5.11
N PHE A 63 -6.58 10.91 -5.30
CA PHE A 63 -6.85 9.67 -6.02
C PHE A 63 -7.52 8.65 -5.10
N THR A 64 -7.97 7.53 -5.66
CA THR A 64 -8.58 6.42 -4.91
C THR A 64 -7.54 5.56 -4.20
N ILE A 65 -6.63 6.20 -3.47
CA ILE A 65 -5.62 5.56 -2.62
C ILE A 65 -6.24 5.36 -1.23
N GLY A 66 -6.02 4.20 -0.63
CA GLY A 66 -6.38 3.98 0.76
C GLY A 66 -5.54 2.91 1.43
N ASN A 67 -5.50 2.98 2.76
CA ASN A 67 -4.81 2.03 3.62
C ASN A 67 -5.81 1.49 4.63
N VAL A 68 -5.70 0.20 4.97
CA VAL A 68 -6.50 -0.41 6.03
C VAL A 68 -5.64 -1.39 6.82
N CYS A 69 -5.79 -1.38 8.14
CA CYS A 69 -5.21 -2.39 9.01
C CYS A 69 -6.34 -3.15 9.71
N LEU A 70 -6.56 -4.40 9.33
CA LEU A 70 -7.60 -5.25 9.90
C LEU A 70 -7.13 -5.88 11.21
N VAL A 71 -7.83 -5.52 12.29
CA VAL A 71 -7.58 -6.02 13.64
C VAL A 71 -8.52 -7.17 13.95
N GLY A 72 -7.98 -8.30 14.40
CA GLY A 72 -8.78 -9.48 14.76
C GLY A 72 -8.00 -10.43 15.67
N GLU A 73 -8.63 -11.49 16.16
CA GLU A 73 -8.02 -12.39 17.17
C GLU A 73 -6.71 -13.03 16.72
N THR A 74 -6.62 -13.42 15.44
CA THR A 74 -5.41 -13.97 14.84
C THR A 74 -4.98 -13.10 13.66
N ALA A 75 -3.68 -13.00 13.38
CA ALA A 75 -3.17 -12.21 12.26
C ALA A 75 -3.63 -12.78 10.90
N LYS A 76 -3.64 -14.11 10.75
CA LYS A 76 -3.92 -14.76 9.45
C LYS A 76 -5.32 -15.32 9.25
N GLY A 77 -6.14 -15.56 10.28
CA GLY A 77 -7.38 -16.34 10.20
C GLY A 77 -8.43 -15.81 9.21
N LYS A 78 -9.58 -15.34 9.70
CA LYS A 78 -10.69 -14.86 8.84
C LYS A 78 -10.32 -13.65 7.95
N LYS A 79 -9.22 -12.95 8.28
CA LYS A 79 -8.64 -11.85 7.49
C LYS A 79 -7.89 -12.33 6.24
N GLY A 80 -7.12 -13.43 6.34
CA GLY A 80 -6.44 -14.01 5.19
C GLY A 80 -7.42 -14.57 4.17
N SER A 81 -8.48 -15.24 4.65
CA SER A 81 -9.53 -15.79 3.79
C SER A 81 -10.32 -14.71 3.04
N SER A 82 -10.67 -13.60 3.71
CA SER A 82 -11.35 -12.47 3.04
C SER A 82 -10.50 -11.86 1.93
N LEU A 83 -9.20 -11.68 2.13
CA LEU A 83 -8.32 -11.16 1.07
C LEU A 83 -8.29 -12.10 -0.14
N GLY A 84 -8.26 -13.41 0.08
CA GLY A 84 -8.26 -14.40 -1.00
C GLY A 84 -9.51 -14.33 -1.89
N HIS A 85 -10.67 -14.03 -1.29
CA HIS A 85 -11.90 -13.78 -2.06
C HIS A 85 -11.80 -12.53 -2.93
N VAL A 86 -11.25 -11.43 -2.39
CA VAL A 86 -11.06 -10.17 -3.12
C VAL A 86 -10.05 -10.35 -4.26
N GLN A 87 -8.89 -10.93 -3.97
CA GLN A 87 -7.83 -11.17 -4.97
C GLN A 87 -8.32 -12.04 -6.13
N ARG A 88 -9.14 -13.07 -5.86
CA ARG A 88 -9.73 -13.91 -6.91
C ARG A 88 -10.57 -13.11 -7.90
N VAL A 89 -11.28 -12.09 -7.45
CA VAL A 89 -12.08 -11.21 -8.33
C VAL A 89 -11.14 -10.35 -9.16
N PHE A 90 -10.22 -9.63 -8.54
CA PHE A 90 -9.35 -8.67 -9.24
C PHE A 90 -8.30 -9.31 -10.14
N GLN A 91 -7.88 -10.55 -9.85
CA GLN A 91 -7.04 -11.34 -10.75
C GLN A 91 -7.71 -11.59 -12.11
N ARG A 92 -9.05 -11.70 -12.13
CA ARG A 92 -9.82 -11.87 -13.38
C ARG A 92 -10.06 -10.55 -14.11
N VAL A 93 -9.89 -9.43 -13.43
CA VAL A 93 -10.02 -8.07 -13.99
C VAL A 93 -8.71 -7.64 -14.62
N ASP A 94 -7.60 -7.81 -13.91
CA ASP A 94 -6.26 -7.40 -14.35
C ASP A 94 -5.21 -8.39 -13.80
N GLU A 95 -4.85 -9.37 -14.62
CA GLU A 95 -3.88 -10.41 -14.26
C GLU A 95 -2.46 -9.84 -14.13
N ASP A 96 -2.10 -8.86 -14.95
CA ASP A 96 -0.77 -8.24 -14.94
C ASP A 96 -0.59 -7.36 -13.70
N TRP A 97 -1.60 -6.59 -13.29
CA TRP A 97 -1.58 -5.89 -12.01
C TRP A 97 -1.43 -6.87 -10.85
N THR A 98 -2.15 -7.99 -10.86
CA THR A 98 -2.09 -8.97 -9.77
C THR A 98 -0.69 -9.57 -9.64
N LYS A 99 0.00 -9.82 -10.76
CA LYS A 99 1.35 -10.37 -10.77
C LYS A 99 2.42 -9.35 -10.40
N ASN A 100 2.28 -8.11 -10.85
CA ASN A 100 3.38 -7.13 -10.85
C ASN A 100 3.21 -6.00 -9.82
N CYS A 101 1.98 -5.72 -9.38
CA CYS A 101 1.67 -4.58 -8.50
C CYS A 101 1.27 -5.02 -7.08
N VAL A 102 1.05 -6.31 -6.83
CA VAL A 102 0.75 -6.82 -5.48
C VAL A 102 2.06 -7.24 -4.81
N HIS A 103 2.36 -6.61 -3.68
CA HIS A 103 3.64 -6.77 -2.96
C HIS A 103 3.44 -7.17 -1.50
N SER A 104 4.53 -7.57 -0.86
CA SER A 104 4.66 -7.81 0.58
C SER A 104 6.11 -7.60 1.00
N GLY A 105 6.42 -7.63 2.30
CA GLY A 105 7.77 -7.43 2.83
C GLY A 105 8.11 -5.97 3.14
N LEU A 106 7.11 -5.16 3.50
CA LEU A 106 7.25 -3.75 3.83
C LEU A 106 8.20 -3.53 5.01
N SER A 107 9.35 -2.92 4.73
CA SER A 107 10.47 -2.84 5.68
C SER A 107 11.15 -1.48 5.74
N SER A 108 11.22 -0.72 4.65
CA SER A 108 11.82 0.62 4.64
C SER A 108 11.12 1.53 3.64
N GLY A 109 11.22 2.85 3.86
CA GLY A 109 10.73 3.84 2.91
C GLY A 109 11.39 3.73 1.53
N GLU A 110 12.70 3.44 1.49
CA GLU A 110 13.44 3.21 0.24
C GLU A 110 12.92 2.01 -0.52
N GLY A 111 12.64 0.89 0.17
CA GLY A 111 12.06 -0.30 -0.44
C GLY A 111 10.69 -0.01 -1.06
N LEU A 112 9.85 0.76 -0.36
CA LEU A 112 8.54 1.14 -0.87
C LEU A 112 8.65 2.03 -2.12
N ILE A 113 9.60 2.97 -2.15
CA ILE A 113 9.87 3.80 -3.33
C ILE A 113 10.35 2.94 -4.49
N TRP A 114 11.22 1.95 -4.20
CA TRP A 114 11.82 1.09 -5.21
C TRP A 114 10.78 0.29 -6.01
N CYS A 115 9.69 -0.13 -5.37
CA CYS A 115 8.57 -0.84 -5.99
C CYS A 115 7.92 -0.06 -7.14
N VAL A 116 7.97 1.27 -7.12
CA VAL A 116 7.34 2.15 -8.12
C VAL A 116 8.30 3.22 -8.64
N ARG A 117 9.61 2.93 -8.62
CA ARG A 117 10.67 3.90 -8.93
C ARG A 117 10.62 4.40 -10.37
N ASP A 118 11.11 5.61 -10.57
CA ASP A 118 11.36 6.20 -11.89
C ASP A 118 12.58 5.55 -12.55
N GLU A 119 12.74 5.78 -13.84
CA GLU A 119 13.98 5.49 -14.57
C GLU A 119 15.17 6.17 -13.87
N ILE A 120 16.28 5.46 -13.77
CA ILE A 120 17.54 5.99 -13.24
C ILE A 120 18.51 6.12 -14.40
N THR A 121 19.00 7.34 -14.60
CA THR A 121 19.97 7.65 -15.64
C THR A 121 21.33 8.02 -15.03
N LYS A 122 22.37 7.86 -15.84
CA LYS A 122 23.74 8.24 -15.50
C LYS A 122 24.39 8.94 -16.67
N ILE A 123 25.17 9.97 -16.36
CA ILE A 123 26.00 10.66 -17.35
C ILE A 123 27.29 9.85 -17.53
N GLU A 124 27.51 9.32 -18.73
CA GLU A 124 28.71 8.55 -19.09
C GLU A 124 29.51 9.27 -20.19
N PRO A 125 30.86 9.24 -20.12
CA PRO A 125 31.70 9.86 -21.13
C PRO A 125 31.67 9.07 -22.44
N ILE A 126 31.41 9.75 -23.55
CA ILE A 126 31.59 9.21 -24.90
C ILE A 126 33.08 9.26 -25.22
N LYS A 127 33.68 8.10 -25.49
CA LYS A 127 35.11 7.99 -25.83
C LYS A 127 35.31 7.73 -27.32
N LYS A 128 36.20 8.50 -27.95
CA LYS A 128 36.67 8.26 -29.33
C LYS A 128 38.20 8.24 -29.32
N ASN A 129 38.80 7.15 -29.80
CA ASN A 129 40.25 6.92 -29.75
C ASN A 129 40.88 7.09 -28.35
N GLY A 130 40.15 6.68 -27.30
CA GLY A 130 40.62 6.79 -25.91
C GLY A 130 40.46 8.18 -25.26
N LEU A 131 40.08 9.20 -26.02
CA LEU A 131 39.79 10.55 -25.51
C LEU A 131 38.29 10.72 -25.25
N VAL A 132 37.94 11.36 -24.13
CA VAL A 132 36.56 11.78 -23.86
C VAL A 132 36.23 12.93 -24.81
N VAL A 133 35.24 12.72 -25.67
CA VAL A 133 34.81 13.70 -26.68
C VAL A 133 33.48 14.37 -26.33
N ASP A 134 32.64 13.71 -25.52
CA ASP A 134 31.36 14.24 -25.06
C ASP A 134 30.86 13.42 -23.85
N TYR A 135 29.67 13.74 -23.36
CA TYR A 135 28.94 12.98 -22.35
C TYR A 135 27.54 12.65 -22.86
N GLN A 136 27.05 11.45 -22.56
CA GLN A 136 25.69 11.03 -22.85
C GLN A 136 24.97 10.60 -21.58
N GLU A 137 23.67 10.81 -21.56
CA GLU A 137 22.79 10.24 -20.54
C GLU A 137 22.40 8.82 -20.95
N VAL A 138 22.62 7.87 -20.05
CA VAL A 138 22.33 6.44 -20.27
C VAL A 138 21.41 5.97 -19.15
N ALA A 139 20.28 5.38 -19.52
CA ALA A 139 19.39 4.71 -18.56
C ALA A 139 20.09 3.44 -18.02
N ILE A 140 20.36 3.43 -16.71
CA ILE A 140 20.98 2.30 -16.00
C ILE A 140 19.93 1.41 -15.31
N ASP A 141 18.72 1.93 -15.11
CA ASP A 141 17.53 1.19 -14.66
C ASP A 141 16.32 1.82 -15.36
N GLN A 142 15.49 1.00 -16.02
CA GLN A 142 14.29 1.46 -16.74
C GLN A 142 13.16 1.94 -15.80
N GLY A 143 13.30 1.69 -14.50
CA GLY A 143 12.29 1.97 -13.50
C GLY A 143 11.08 1.04 -13.59
N VAL A 144 9.99 1.47 -12.98
CA VAL A 144 8.68 0.81 -13.06
C VAL A 144 7.70 1.78 -13.71
N HIS A 145 7.16 1.38 -14.86
CA HIS A 145 6.17 2.18 -15.60
C HIS A 145 4.81 2.19 -14.91
N ASP A 146 4.36 1.03 -14.43
CA ASP A 146 3.14 0.94 -13.63
C ASP A 146 3.42 1.43 -12.20
N LYS A 147 2.85 2.58 -11.85
CA LYS A 147 3.02 3.18 -10.53
C LYS A 147 2.06 2.64 -9.47
N ARG A 148 1.23 1.65 -9.81
CA ARG A 148 0.34 0.97 -8.87
C ARG A 148 1.14 0.00 -8.00
N ALA A 149 0.93 0.08 -6.70
CA ALA A 149 1.41 -0.91 -5.73
C ALA A 149 0.38 -1.15 -4.63
N LEU A 150 -0.10 -2.39 -4.49
CA LEU A 150 -0.88 -2.85 -3.35
C LEU A 150 0.02 -3.69 -2.44
N VAL A 151 0.39 -3.15 -1.28
CA VAL A 151 1.22 -3.84 -0.30
C VAL A 151 0.33 -4.58 0.69
N VAL A 152 0.49 -5.90 0.78
CA VAL A 152 -0.27 -6.77 1.68
C VAL A 152 0.66 -7.31 2.76
N GLU A 153 0.32 -7.01 4.01
CA GLU A 153 1.09 -7.42 5.18
C GLU A 153 0.24 -8.26 6.13
N SER A 154 0.32 -9.59 5.98
CA SER A 154 -0.41 -10.52 6.84
C SER A 154 0.01 -10.50 8.31
N GLU A 155 1.17 -9.88 8.62
CA GLU A 155 1.73 -9.72 9.96
C GLU A 155 2.24 -8.29 10.16
N PHE A 156 1.32 -7.32 10.22
CA PHE A 156 1.63 -5.90 10.29
C PHE A 156 2.41 -5.49 11.56
N ALA A 157 2.40 -6.34 12.60
CA ALA A 157 3.24 -6.16 13.79
C ALA A 157 4.75 -6.13 13.45
N SER A 158 5.18 -6.85 12.42
CA SER A 158 6.57 -6.80 11.94
C SER A 158 6.92 -5.43 11.34
N VAL A 159 6.00 -4.86 10.57
CA VAL A 159 6.12 -3.52 9.97
C VAL A 159 6.27 -2.46 11.07
N LEU A 160 5.39 -2.46 12.07
CA LEU A 160 5.45 -1.51 13.19
C LEU A 160 6.80 -1.59 13.94
N ARG A 161 7.29 -2.80 14.22
CA ARG A 161 8.59 -3.00 14.88
C ARG A 161 9.77 -2.49 14.06
N VAL A 162 9.73 -2.68 12.75
CA VAL A 162 10.81 -2.23 11.85
C VAL A 162 10.74 -0.71 11.66
N MET A 163 9.55 -0.14 11.61
CA MET A 163 9.31 1.30 11.52
C MET A 163 9.81 2.05 12.75
N ALA A 164 9.70 1.45 13.94
CA ALA A 164 10.21 2.01 15.20
C ALA A 164 11.75 2.02 15.32
N ARG A 165 12.50 1.51 14.34
CA ARG A 165 13.97 1.55 14.35
C ARG A 165 14.46 2.95 13.99
N ASP A 166 15.46 3.43 14.72
CA ASP A 166 16.11 4.71 14.44
C ASP A 166 16.60 4.78 12.99
N GLY A 167 16.26 5.90 12.33
CA GLY A 167 16.62 6.15 10.94
C GLY A 167 15.69 5.51 9.90
N ASN A 168 14.69 4.73 10.29
CA ASN A 168 13.70 4.23 9.34
C ASN A 168 12.73 5.35 8.93
N THR A 169 12.58 5.55 7.61
CA THR A 169 11.74 6.60 7.03
C THR A 169 10.36 6.10 6.60
N LEU A 170 10.03 4.83 6.86
CA LEU A 170 8.84 4.17 6.32
C LEU A 170 7.53 4.90 6.68
N SER A 171 7.33 5.31 7.94
CA SER A 171 6.12 6.08 8.34
C SER A 171 5.93 7.33 7.49
N ALA A 172 6.98 8.14 7.34
CA ALA A 172 6.92 9.38 6.58
C ALA A 172 6.66 9.13 5.09
N ILE A 173 7.26 8.08 4.51
CA ILE A 173 7.03 7.72 3.11
C ILE A 173 5.60 7.21 2.88
N ILE A 174 5.05 6.39 3.79
CA ILE A 174 3.66 5.92 3.70
C ILE A 174 2.67 7.09 3.73
N ARG A 175 2.88 8.06 4.64
CA ARG A 175 2.01 9.25 4.72
C ARG A 175 2.10 10.11 3.45
N ASN A 176 3.30 10.33 2.92
CA ASN A 176 3.45 11.04 1.65
C ASN A 176 2.84 10.28 0.46
N ALA A 177 2.88 8.95 0.49
CA ALA A 177 2.27 8.12 -0.55
C ALA A 177 0.75 8.19 -0.51
N TRP A 178 0.15 8.25 0.69
CA TRP A 178 -1.28 8.47 0.87
C TRP A 178 -1.72 9.84 0.31
N ASP A 179 -0.91 10.88 0.51
CA ASP A 179 -1.11 12.20 -0.12
C ASP A 179 -0.90 12.20 -1.65
N GLY A 180 -0.48 11.09 -2.25
CA GLY A 180 -0.18 10.98 -3.68
C GLY A 180 1.05 11.79 -4.14
N LYS A 181 1.87 12.26 -3.19
CA LYS A 181 3.08 13.08 -3.43
C LYS A 181 4.18 12.25 -4.06
N ASN A 182 5.04 12.91 -4.85
CA ASN A 182 6.26 12.29 -5.34
C ASN A 182 7.15 11.87 -4.16
N LEU A 183 7.64 10.63 -4.21
CA LEU A 183 8.48 10.07 -3.16
C LEU A 183 9.94 10.15 -3.60
N LYS A 184 10.82 10.48 -2.67
CA LYS A 184 12.26 10.45 -2.92
C LYS A 184 13.04 10.27 -1.63
N THR A 185 14.20 9.64 -1.75
CA THR A 185 15.26 9.74 -0.74
C THR A 185 16.41 10.60 -1.26
N MET A 186 16.87 11.52 -0.41
CA MET A 186 17.97 12.43 -0.74
C MET A 186 19.31 11.82 -0.33
N THR A 187 19.65 10.66 -0.88
CA THR A 187 20.95 10.01 -0.66
C THR A 187 21.90 10.28 -1.82
N LYS A 188 23.20 10.39 -1.54
CA LYS A 188 24.22 10.76 -2.54
C LYS A 188 24.48 9.66 -3.57
N ASN A 189 24.35 8.40 -3.18
CA ASN A 189 24.87 7.27 -3.95
C ASN A 189 23.77 6.42 -4.62
N SER A 190 22.53 6.48 -4.13
CA SER A 190 21.41 5.69 -4.68
C SER A 190 20.09 6.43 -4.46
N PRO A 191 19.90 7.62 -5.08
CA PRO A 191 18.66 8.36 -4.94
C PRO A 191 17.52 7.58 -5.60
N ALA A 192 16.64 7.00 -4.79
CA ALA A 192 15.41 6.39 -5.29
C ALA A 192 14.34 7.49 -5.36
N LYS A 193 13.65 7.58 -6.51
CA LYS A 193 12.55 8.52 -6.74
C LYS A 193 11.38 7.76 -7.35
N ALA A 194 10.17 8.08 -6.93
CA ALA A 194 8.94 7.62 -7.56
C ALA A 194 8.04 8.83 -7.81
N THR A 195 7.81 9.14 -9.08
CA THR A 195 6.88 10.16 -9.51
C THR A 195 5.49 9.57 -9.66
N GLU A 196 4.49 10.31 -9.20
CA GLU A 196 3.08 9.93 -9.27
C GLU A 196 2.78 8.52 -8.73
N PRO A 197 3.21 8.18 -7.50
CA PRO A 197 2.95 6.87 -6.92
C PRO A 197 1.43 6.62 -6.73
N HIS A 198 1.01 5.37 -6.83
CA HIS A 198 -0.35 4.92 -6.51
C HIS A 198 -0.29 3.71 -5.57
N ILE A 199 0.00 3.98 -4.31
CA ILE A 199 0.36 2.96 -3.31
C ILE A 199 -0.78 2.79 -2.31
N SER A 200 -1.23 1.57 -2.10
CA SER A 200 -2.25 1.21 -1.11
C SER A 200 -1.74 0.08 -0.22
N ILE A 201 -2.17 0.04 1.05
CA ILE A 201 -1.66 -0.93 2.03
C ILE A 201 -2.83 -1.64 2.72
N ILE A 202 -2.76 -2.97 2.76
CA ILE A 202 -3.65 -3.83 3.56
C ILE A 202 -2.78 -4.55 4.59
N GLY A 203 -2.92 -4.17 5.86
CA GLY A 203 -2.25 -4.81 6.99
C GLY A 203 -3.22 -5.71 7.76
N HIS A 204 -2.73 -6.82 8.29
CA HIS A 204 -3.45 -7.64 9.27
C HIS A 204 -2.66 -7.70 10.58
N ILE A 205 -3.34 -7.47 11.69
CA ILE A 205 -2.72 -7.46 13.01
C ILE A 205 -3.65 -8.01 14.08
N THR A 206 -3.10 -8.47 15.20
CA THR A 206 -3.91 -8.74 16.39
C THR A 206 -4.05 -7.51 17.28
N ARG A 207 -5.11 -7.47 18.11
CA ARG A 207 -5.30 -6.37 19.07
C ARG A 207 -4.09 -6.22 20.01
N ASN A 208 -3.56 -7.34 20.51
CA ASN A 208 -2.43 -7.34 21.44
C ASN A 208 -1.15 -6.82 20.78
N GLU A 209 -0.89 -7.20 19.52
CA GLU A 209 0.26 -6.69 18.78
C GLU A 209 0.12 -5.20 18.46
N LEU A 210 -1.07 -4.76 18.05
CA LEU A 210 -1.33 -3.36 17.75
C LEU A 210 -1.07 -2.48 18.97
N LEU A 211 -1.68 -2.83 20.12
CA LEU A 211 -1.49 -2.10 21.38
C LEU A 211 -0.05 -2.14 21.89
N ARG A 212 0.72 -3.16 21.51
CA ARG A 212 2.11 -3.32 21.94
C ARG A 212 3.10 -2.54 21.09
N TYR A 213 2.83 -2.43 19.78
CA TYR A 213 3.83 -1.94 18.82
C TYR A 213 3.48 -0.61 18.15
N LEU A 214 2.21 -0.19 18.18
CA LEU A 214 1.86 1.16 17.76
C LEU A 214 2.16 2.13 18.89
N ASP A 215 3.17 2.97 18.70
CA ASP A 215 3.58 3.95 19.71
C ASP A 215 2.77 5.26 19.63
N ASN A 216 2.96 6.13 20.62
CA ASN A 216 2.28 7.42 20.69
C ASN A 216 2.72 8.39 19.59
N THR A 217 3.94 8.24 19.06
CA THR A 217 4.47 9.10 17.99
C THR A 217 3.72 8.86 16.70
N GLU A 218 3.52 7.60 16.34
CA GLU A 218 2.79 7.19 15.14
C GLU A 218 1.29 7.42 15.28
N CYS A 219 0.72 7.26 16.47
CA CYS A 219 -0.65 7.72 16.74
C CYS A 219 -0.79 9.24 16.52
N GLY A 220 0.17 10.03 16.99
CA GLY A 220 0.10 11.50 16.95
C GLY A 220 0.43 12.13 15.60
N ASN A 221 1.16 11.44 14.73
CA ASN A 221 1.58 11.96 13.42
C ASN A 221 0.62 11.63 12.27
N GLY A 222 -0.48 10.94 12.59
CA GLY A 222 -1.52 10.54 11.65
C GLY A 222 -1.23 9.27 10.85
N PHE A 223 -0.23 8.47 11.22
CA PHE A 223 0.03 7.19 10.57
C PHE A 223 -1.14 6.20 10.71
N ALA A 224 -1.80 6.21 11.87
CA ALA A 224 -2.91 5.32 12.19
C ALA A 224 -4.30 6.00 12.13
N ASN A 225 -4.41 7.12 11.41
CA ASN A 225 -5.68 7.83 11.18
C ASN A 225 -6.60 7.12 10.19
#